data_AF-A0A929G1Z8-F1
#
_entry.id   AF-A0A929G1Z8-F1
#
_cell.length_a   1.000
_cell.length_b   1.000
_cell.length_c   1.000
_cell.angle_alpha   90.00
_cell.angle_beta   90.00
_cell.angle_gamma   90.00
#
_symmetry.space_group_name_H-M   'P 1'
#
loop_
_entity.id
_entity.type
_entity.pdbx_description
1 polymer ?
#
loop_
_entity_poly.entity_id
_entity_poly.type
_entity_poly.pdbx_seq_one_letter_code
_entity_poly.pdbx_strand_id
1 'polypeptide(L)'
;MTLNKNKIYYEFGSLSDTGKLKEHNKDAFIDFKINDGHGFVICNGIDGDEGGAAIASKIAVNSIKQYFVNKNYIDIIKALTNAIIFANYEIYKQAQKSNKYISMGTTIVVVIFIKDKIYYAYVGNSRLYIFRNNSLQGLTKDHTIVQNLIDNGKINENEAKEHPDKDKFFNLLGLKKEIKFGICKKAIKIENEDLLLLCTDGLTNMINDQGILNIIKDRNSSVKHKTLNLINQANENGGNDNITVQLIRFFDSSSQQHIELDDNNKYSKKSPKKYILGIIITIAIILGGFLIYNNFFSSKNESKITSMLKNEKNHEKQLASNVINDTQKTSGSIVKSKILDKKIITKNSKTKKKIKAYKLIYTLQKGDNFYRLGLRFNLTINKLEEVNSIKAIHLRALQKIIIPLTNVHTIKNGETLSLISEKYNIKQSLIIKANKLKNNKALKVGMKLYIPLN
;
A
#
# COMPACT_ATOMS: atom_id res chain seq x y z
N MET A 1 49.87 -16.29 -11.83
CA MET A 1 48.65 -16.57 -11.05
C MET A 1 47.59 -17.12 -12.00
N THR A 2 47.04 -18.30 -11.72
CA THR A 2 45.92 -18.85 -12.50
C THR A 2 44.62 -18.16 -12.06
N LEU A 3 44.01 -17.35 -12.92
CA LEU A 3 42.69 -16.78 -12.65
C LEU A 3 41.69 -17.94 -12.44
N ASN A 4 40.98 -17.92 -11.32
CA ASN A 4 40.09 -19.00 -10.92
C ASN A 4 38.80 -18.94 -11.75
N LYS A 5 38.80 -19.64 -12.90
CA LYS A 5 37.88 -19.45 -14.05
C LYS A 5 36.39 -19.52 -13.73
N ASN A 6 35.99 -20.05 -12.57
CA ASN A 6 34.58 -20.26 -12.19
C ASN A 6 34.07 -19.24 -11.15
N LYS A 7 34.77 -18.12 -10.94
CA LYS A 7 34.30 -17.06 -10.01
C LYS A 7 33.30 -16.14 -10.71
N ILE A 8 32.05 -16.23 -10.26
CA ILE A 8 30.95 -15.34 -10.66
C ILE A 8 31.03 -14.04 -9.86
N TYR A 9 30.85 -12.92 -10.55
CA TYR A 9 30.70 -11.58 -9.99
C TYR A 9 29.27 -11.08 -10.20
N TYR A 10 28.88 -10.04 -9.48
CA TYR A 10 27.60 -9.39 -9.65
C TYR A 10 27.66 -7.90 -9.34
N GLU A 11 26.85 -7.11 -10.04
CA GLU A 11 26.52 -5.73 -9.70
C GLU A 11 25.03 -5.63 -9.36
N PHE A 12 24.64 -4.67 -8.52
CA PHE A 12 23.23 -4.45 -8.20
C PHE A 12 22.87 -2.97 -8.02
N GLY A 13 21.57 -2.69 -8.20
CA GLY A 13 20.92 -1.42 -7.91
C GLY A 13 19.60 -1.71 -7.19
N SER A 14 19.37 -1.00 -6.08
CA SER A 14 18.18 -1.20 -5.25
C SER A 14 17.60 0.16 -4.89
N LEU A 15 16.32 0.36 -5.16
CA LEU A 15 15.63 1.64 -4.98
C LEU A 15 14.18 1.40 -4.56
N SER A 16 13.68 2.27 -3.72
CA SER A 16 12.27 2.31 -3.32
C SER A 16 11.81 3.75 -3.30
N ASP A 17 10.69 4.01 -3.95
CA ASP A 17 10.04 5.31 -4.03
C ASP A 17 8.61 5.23 -3.47
N THR A 18 8.12 6.36 -2.96
CA THR A 18 6.78 6.43 -2.38
C THR A 18 5.68 6.33 -3.44
N GLY A 19 5.96 6.67 -4.69
CA GLY A 19 4.95 6.87 -5.73
C GLY A 19 4.25 8.22 -5.58
N LYS A 20 3.93 8.86 -6.72
CA LYS A 20 3.28 10.18 -6.77
C LYS A 20 1.98 10.30 -5.94
N LEU A 21 1.23 9.21 -5.73
CA LEU A 21 -0.10 9.23 -5.12
C LEU A 21 -0.16 8.70 -3.67
N LYS A 22 0.96 8.46 -2.99
CA LYS A 22 0.98 8.02 -1.58
C LYS A 22 1.68 9.04 -0.68
N GLU A 23 1.19 9.19 0.54
CA GLU A 23 1.80 10.04 1.56
C GLU A 23 3.00 9.36 2.25
N HIS A 24 3.01 8.02 2.27
CA HIS A 24 3.95 7.21 3.04
C HIS A 24 4.38 5.98 2.24
N ASN A 25 5.67 5.64 2.33
CA ASN A 25 6.20 4.39 1.80
C ASN A 25 6.03 3.25 2.82
N LYS A 26 5.40 2.17 2.37
CA LYS A 26 5.05 0.96 3.14
C LYS A 26 5.90 -0.24 2.74
N ASP A 27 6.54 -0.18 1.58
CA ASP A 27 7.47 -1.19 1.15
C ASP A 27 8.69 -1.25 2.08
N ALA A 28 9.40 -2.38 2.02
CA ALA A 28 10.74 -2.50 2.56
C ALA A 28 11.58 -3.37 1.61
N PHE A 29 12.86 -3.03 1.50
CA PHE A 29 13.85 -3.92 0.90
C PHE A 29 15.10 -3.99 1.77
N ILE A 30 15.90 -5.02 1.53
CA ILE A 30 17.25 -5.13 2.08
C ILE A 30 18.14 -5.99 1.17
N ASP A 31 19.43 -5.69 1.21
CA ASP A 31 20.51 -6.55 0.77
C ASP A 31 21.40 -6.91 1.99
N PHE A 32 21.99 -8.11 1.98
CA PHE A 32 22.96 -8.53 2.99
C PHE A 32 23.89 -9.62 2.49
N LYS A 33 25.19 -9.46 2.78
CA LYS A 33 26.19 -10.51 2.56
C LYS A 33 25.94 -11.72 3.46
N ILE A 34 26.24 -12.90 2.92
CA ILE A 34 26.32 -14.17 3.63
C ILE A 34 27.61 -14.89 3.22
N ASN A 35 27.95 -15.98 3.90
CA ASN A 35 29.12 -16.77 3.54
C ASN A 35 28.96 -17.33 2.12
N ASP A 36 29.98 -17.13 1.27
CA ASP A 36 29.97 -17.44 -0.17
C ASP A 36 28.77 -16.88 -0.97
N GLY A 37 28.12 -15.78 -0.54
CA GLY A 37 26.88 -15.33 -1.18
C GLY A 37 26.31 -13.97 -0.78
N HIS A 38 25.07 -13.71 -1.24
CA HIS A 38 24.29 -12.51 -0.96
C HIS A 38 22.78 -12.85 -0.88
N GLY A 39 22.08 -12.31 0.12
CA GLY A 39 20.62 -12.33 0.22
C GLY A 39 19.98 -10.99 -0.14
N PHE A 40 18.98 -11.00 -1.03
CA PHE A 40 18.18 -9.84 -1.42
C PHE A 40 16.71 -10.10 -1.06
N VAL A 41 16.02 -9.11 -0.48
CA VAL A 41 14.61 -9.22 -0.09
C VAL A 41 13.83 -7.96 -0.44
N ILE A 42 12.60 -8.11 -0.93
CA ILE A 42 11.60 -7.04 -1.02
C ILE A 42 10.29 -7.46 -0.36
N CYS A 43 9.51 -6.48 0.08
CA CYS A 43 8.21 -6.64 0.73
C CYS A 43 7.32 -5.42 0.41
N ASN A 44 6.08 -5.62 -0.03
CA ASN A 44 5.02 -4.60 -0.01
C ASN A 44 4.27 -4.72 1.32
N GLY A 45 4.21 -3.63 2.10
CA GLY A 45 3.52 -3.56 3.38
C GLY A 45 2.02 -3.27 3.21
N ILE A 46 1.17 -4.12 3.79
CA ILE A 46 -0.29 -4.04 3.65
C ILE A 46 -0.92 -3.76 5.02
N ASP A 47 -1.72 -2.69 5.08
CA ASP A 47 -2.30 -2.18 6.32
C ASP A 47 -3.49 -3.02 6.79
N GLY A 48 -3.59 -3.18 8.12
CA GLY A 48 -4.83 -3.63 8.76
C GLY A 48 -5.85 -2.50 8.91
N ASP A 49 -6.97 -2.80 9.59
CA ASP A 49 -8.07 -1.86 9.89
C ASP A 49 -7.61 -0.50 10.46
N GLU A 50 -6.47 -0.46 11.17
CA GLU A 50 -5.91 0.75 11.80
C GLU A 50 -4.41 0.95 11.46
N GLY A 51 -3.92 0.33 10.38
CA GLY A 51 -2.57 0.47 9.85
C GLY A 51 -1.60 -0.67 10.19
N GLY A 52 -0.30 -0.43 10.01
CA GLY A 52 0.80 -1.33 10.40
C GLY A 52 1.67 -1.85 9.23
N ALA A 53 1.32 -1.54 7.98
CA ALA A 53 2.01 -1.98 6.78
C ALA A 53 3.55 -1.89 6.84
N ALA A 54 4.07 -0.68 7.07
CA ALA A 54 5.50 -0.38 7.14
C ALA A 54 6.22 -1.02 8.35
N ILE A 55 5.47 -1.59 9.31
CA ILE A 55 6.03 -2.38 10.42
C ILE A 55 6.14 -3.84 9.98
N ALA A 56 5.11 -4.39 9.33
CA ALA A 56 5.12 -5.77 8.81
C ALA A 56 6.24 -6.00 7.79
N SER A 57 6.37 -5.13 6.78
CA SER A 57 7.43 -5.21 5.75
C SER A 57 8.83 -5.10 6.34
N LYS A 58 9.04 -4.18 7.31
CA LYS A 58 10.32 -4.02 8.02
C LYS A 58 10.65 -5.20 8.92
N ILE A 59 9.67 -5.87 9.53
CA ILE A 59 9.92 -7.12 10.28
C ILE A 59 10.28 -8.27 9.33
N ALA A 60 9.61 -8.39 8.17
CA ALA A 60 9.90 -9.42 7.18
C ALA A 60 11.37 -9.38 6.71
N VAL A 61 11.82 -8.25 6.16
CA VAL A 61 13.20 -8.12 5.64
C VAL A 61 14.27 -8.37 6.71
N ASN A 62 14.05 -7.91 7.94
CA ASN A 62 14.98 -8.10 9.04
C ASN A 62 14.97 -9.54 9.57
N SER A 63 13.82 -10.22 9.59
CA SER A 63 13.72 -11.63 10.02
C SER A 63 14.48 -12.56 9.07
N ILE A 64 14.40 -12.33 7.75
CA ILE A 64 15.18 -13.09 6.77
C ILE A 64 16.68 -12.82 6.94
N LYS A 65 17.09 -11.55 7.10
CA LYS A 65 18.49 -11.18 7.38
C LYS A 65 19.03 -11.84 8.65
N GLN A 66 18.27 -11.80 9.75
CA GLN A 66 18.62 -12.46 11.01
C GLN A 66 18.70 -13.99 10.89
N TYR A 67 17.91 -14.60 10.00
CA TYR A 67 17.96 -16.04 9.76
C TYR A 67 19.24 -16.47 9.04
N PHE A 68 19.79 -15.64 8.15
CA PHE A 68 20.91 -16.00 7.27
C PHE A 68 22.29 -15.38 7.60
N VAL A 69 22.35 -14.18 8.20
CA VAL A 69 23.64 -13.53 8.53
C VAL A 69 24.45 -14.36 9.53
N ASN A 70 25.76 -14.45 9.28
CA ASN A 70 26.76 -15.18 10.07
C ASN A 70 26.46 -16.67 10.31
N LYS A 71 25.67 -17.31 9.43
CA LYS A 71 25.28 -18.73 9.54
C LYS A 71 25.54 -19.47 8.24
N ASN A 72 26.01 -20.71 8.36
CA ASN A 72 26.15 -21.64 7.25
C ASN A 72 24.98 -22.62 7.24
N TYR A 73 24.42 -22.89 6.06
CA TYR A 73 23.39 -23.89 5.86
C TYR A 73 23.81 -24.85 4.74
N ILE A 74 23.64 -26.15 4.97
CA ILE A 74 23.89 -27.19 3.97
C ILE A 74 22.68 -27.27 3.02
N ASP A 75 21.47 -27.24 3.58
CA ASP A 75 20.20 -27.21 2.84
C ASP A 75 19.63 -25.78 2.85
N ILE A 76 19.85 -25.07 1.73
CA ILE A 76 19.39 -23.68 1.56
C ILE A 76 17.86 -23.61 1.39
N ILE A 77 17.21 -24.65 0.84
CA ILE A 77 15.76 -24.68 0.64
C ILE A 77 15.07 -24.81 2.00
N LYS A 78 15.52 -25.70 2.88
CA LYS A 78 15.04 -25.84 4.25
C LYS A 78 15.37 -24.61 5.11
N ALA A 79 16.55 -24.01 4.94
CA ALA A 79 16.89 -22.75 5.60
C ALA A 79 15.92 -21.63 5.20
N LEU A 80 15.63 -21.50 3.90
CA LEU A 80 14.73 -20.48 3.37
C LEU A 80 13.26 -20.73 3.77
N THR A 81 12.80 -21.99 3.76
CA THR A 81 11.52 -22.42 4.35
C THR A 81 11.39 -21.95 5.79
N ASN A 82 12.38 -22.25 6.64
CA ASN A 82 12.36 -21.85 8.04
C ASN A 82 12.42 -20.32 8.21
N ALA A 83 13.17 -19.61 7.37
CA ALA A 83 13.24 -18.15 7.39
C ALA A 83 11.88 -17.50 7.09
N ILE A 84 11.14 -18.01 6.10
CA ILE A 84 9.77 -17.53 5.76
C ILE A 84 8.80 -17.81 6.92
N ILE A 85 8.87 -19.00 7.53
CA ILE A 85 8.03 -19.36 8.69
C ILE A 85 8.36 -18.47 9.90
N PHE A 86 9.65 -18.19 10.16
CA PHE A 86 10.09 -17.30 11.23
C PHE A 86 9.63 -15.84 11.00
N ALA A 87 9.79 -15.31 9.78
CA ALA A 87 9.29 -13.99 9.41
C ALA A 87 7.77 -13.89 9.59
N ASN A 88 7.01 -14.90 9.14
CA ASN A 88 5.57 -14.97 9.36
C ASN A 88 5.20 -14.94 10.86
N TYR A 89 5.92 -15.72 11.68
CA TYR A 89 5.70 -15.80 13.11
C TYR A 89 5.98 -14.48 13.83
N GLU A 90 7.09 -13.79 13.57
CA GLU A 90 7.40 -12.52 14.24
C GLU A 90 6.43 -11.39 13.86
N ILE A 91 5.95 -11.35 12.60
CA ILE A 91 4.92 -10.39 12.18
C ILE A 91 3.59 -10.71 12.87
N TYR A 92 3.15 -11.97 12.89
CA TYR A 92 1.94 -12.41 13.59
C TYR A 92 2.01 -12.10 15.09
N LYS A 93 3.13 -12.42 15.73
CA LYS A 93 3.43 -12.12 17.14
C LYS A 93 3.42 -10.61 17.43
N GLN A 94 3.90 -9.77 16.51
CA GLN A 94 3.79 -8.31 16.64
C GLN A 94 2.36 -7.81 16.44
N ALA A 95 1.62 -8.35 15.47
CA ALA A 95 0.22 -8.01 15.19
C ALA A 95 -0.67 -8.28 16.41
N GLN A 96 -0.44 -9.41 17.10
CA GLN A 96 -1.17 -9.80 18.31
C GLN A 96 -0.89 -8.91 19.54
N LYS A 97 0.10 -8.01 19.53
CA LYS A 97 0.38 -7.10 20.68
C LYS A 97 -0.62 -5.94 20.80
N SER A 98 -1.36 -5.63 19.74
CA SER A 98 -2.36 -4.55 19.76
C SER A 98 -3.42 -4.76 18.69
N ASN A 99 -4.69 -4.57 19.05
CA ASN A 99 -5.81 -4.61 18.11
C ASN A 99 -5.59 -3.69 16.90
N LYS A 100 -4.81 -2.61 17.05
CA LYS A 100 -4.42 -1.69 15.96
C LYS A 100 -3.73 -2.42 14.79
N TYR A 101 -2.92 -3.42 15.09
CA TYR A 101 -2.04 -4.11 14.14
C TYR A 101 -2.51 -5.52 13.80
N ILE A 102 -3.64 -5.98 14.34
CA ILE A 102 -4.08 -7.39 14.27
C ILE A 102 -4.39 -7.91 12.85
N SER A 103 -4.42 -7.02 11.86
CA SER A 103 -4.60 -7.32 10.44
C SER A 103 -3.51 -6.74 9.53
N MET A 104 -2.39 -6.26 10.10
CA MET A 104 -1.23 -5.89 9.28
C MET A 104 -0.61 -7.14 8.66
N GLY A 105 -0.12 -7.01 7.44
CA GLY A 105 0.58 -8.09 6.75
C GLY A 105 1.53 -7.54 5.69
N THR A 106 2.21 -8.43 4.98
CA THR A 106 3.13 -8.01 3.92
C THR A 106 3.35 -9.13 2.90
N THR A 107 3.65 -8.75 1.66
CA THR A 107 4.23 -9.67 0.67
C THR A 107 5.69 -9.96 1.02
N ILE A 108 6.30 -10.95 0.38
CA ILE A 108 7.75 -11.10 0.37
C ILE A 108 8.21 -11.71 -0.94
N VAL A 109 9.39 -11.30 -1.42
CA VAL A 109 10.23 -12.05 -2.34
C VAL A 109 11.63 -12.07 -1.75
N VAL A 110 12.18 -13.27 -1.55
CA VAL A 110 13.55 -13.51 -1.11
C VAL A 110 14.33 -14.18 -2.24
N VAL A 111 15.53 -13.68 -2.52
CA VAL A 111 16.56 -14.32 -3.33
C VAL A 111 17.79 -14.55 -2.46
N ILE A 112 18.28 -15.80 -2.41
CA ILE A 112 19.55 -16.18 -1.79
C ILE A 112 20.47 -16.67 -2.90
N PHE A 113 21.48 -15.87 -3.24
CA PHE A 113 22.57 -16.24 -4.14
C PHE A 113 23.74 -16.81 -3.33
N ILE A 114 24.20 -18.03 -3.65
CA ILE A 114 25.37 -18.67 -3.05
C ILE A 114 26.17 -19.36 -4.16
N LYS A 115 27.48 -19.06 -4.25
CA LYS A 115 28.44 -19.60 -5.23
C LYS A 115 28.03 -19.38 -6.69
N ASP A 116 27.35 -20.35 -7.30
CA ASP A 116 26.89 -20.34 -8.69
C ASP A 116 25.36 -20.43 -8.81
N LYS A 117 24.63 -20.31 -7.69
CA LYS A 117 23.23 -20.74 -7.57
C LYS A 117 22.33 -19.74 -6.85
N ILE A 118 21.10 -19.64 -7.33
CA ILE A 118 20.00 -18.91 -6.70
C ILE A 118 18.98 -19.89 -6.12
N TYR A 119 18.54 -19.56 -4.92
CA TYR A 119 17.35 -20.09 -4.26
C TYR A 119 16.38 -18.93 -4.01
N TYR A 120 15.08 -19.13 -4.17
CA TYR A 120 14.10 -18.07 -3.96
C TYR A 120 12.79 -18.58 -3.35
N ALA A 121 12.13 -17.70 -2.59
CA ALA A 121 10.83 -17.96 -1.96
C ALA A 121 9.98 -16.69 -1.88
N TYR A 122 8.66 -16.83 -1.89
CA TYR A 122 7.75 -15.70 -2.04
C TYR A 122 6.35 -15.90 -1.45
N VAL A 123 5.70 -14.78 -1.10
CA VAL A 123 4.29 -14.69 -0.70
C VAL A 123 3.70 -13.38 -1.22
N GLY A 124 2.51 -13.42 -1.83
CA GLY A 124 1.82 -12.22 -2.32
C GLY A 124 1.97 -12.05 -3.83
N ASN A 125 1.87 -10.81 -4.32
CA ASN A 125 1.93 -10.45 -5.75
C ASN A 125 3.22 -9.69 -6.14
N SER A 126 4.14 -9.44 -5.19
CA SER A 126 5.48 -8.94 -5.52
C SER A 126 6.26 -10.04 -6.22
N ARG A 127 7.03 -9.68 -7.25
CA ARG A 127 7.54 -10.64 -8.25
C ARG A 127 9.06 -10.75 -8.27
N LEU A 128 9.51 -11.89 -8.76
CA LEU A 128 10.87 -12.15 -9.22
C LEU A 128 10.80 -12.52 -10.69
N TYR A 129 11.61 -11.85 -11.51
CA TYR A 129 11.87 -12.23 -12.89
C TYR A 129 13.36 -12.53 -13.08
N ILE A 130 13.67 -13.36 -14.07
CA ILE A 130 15.01 -13.52 -14.65
C ILE A 130 14.98 -13.06 -16.11
N PHE A 131 15.98 -12.27 -16.50
CA PHE A 131 16.30 -11.93 -17.87
C PHE A 131 17.53 -12.74 -18.29
N ARG A 132 17.35 -13.59 -19.29
CA ARG A 132 18.38 -14.49 -19.86
C ARG A 132 18.12 -14.63 -21.36
N ASN A 133 19.18 -14.68 -22.17
CA ASN A 133 19.08 -14.90 -23.63
C ASN A 133 18.06 -13.96 -24.34
N ASN A 134 18.04 -12.69 -23.93
CA ASN A 134 17.12 -11.64 -24.40
C ASN A 134 15.62 -11.87 -24.13
N SER A 135 15.27 -12.84 -23.27
CA SER A 135 13.91 -13.11 -22.80
C SER A 135 13.76 -12.70 -21.33
N LEU A 136 12.58 -12.20 -20.95
CA LEU A 136 12.21 -11.90 -19.56
C LEU A 136 11.18 -12.93 -19.08
N GLN A 137 11.52 -13.70 -18.05
CA GLN A 137 10.68 -14.77 -17.51
C GLN A 137 10.34 -14.52 -16.04
N GLY A 138 9.04 -14.53 -15.69
CA GLY A 138 8.58 -14.58 -14.30
C GLY A 138 8.91 -15.91 -13.63
N LEU A 139 9.53 -15.86 -12.45
CA LEU A 139 9.86 -17.01 -11.59
C LEU A 139 8.87 -17.20 -10.43
N THR A 140 8.10 -16.16 -10.12
CA THR A 140 7.04 -16.10 -9.10
C THR A 140 5.65 -16.21 -9.73
N LYS A 141 4.66 -16.58 -8.93
CA LYS A 141 3.26 -16.61 -9.33
C LYS A 141 2.37 -15.96 -8.27
N ASP A 142 1.60 -14.94 -8.65
CA ASP A 142 0.90 -14.07 -7.69
C ASP A 142 -0.05 -14.85 -6.77
N HIS A 143 0.08 -14.70 -5.46
CA HIS A 143 -0.87 -15.24 -4.49
C HIS A 143 -2.10 -14.33 -4.36
N THR A 144 -2.80 -14.06 -5.47
CA THR A 144 -4.04 -13.29 -5.52
C THR A 144 -5.26 -14.17 -5.79
N ILE A 145 -6.46 -13.65 -5.52
CA ILE A 145 -7.72 -14.32 -5.86
C ILE A 145 -7.83 -14.51 -7.38
N VAL A 146 -7.46 -13.51 -8.19
CA VAL A 146 -7.54 -13.61 -9.66
C VAL A 146 -6.56 -14.61 -10.25
N GLN A 147 -5.32 -14.69 -9.75
CA GLN A 147 -4.39 -15.73 -10.21
C GLN A 147 -4.93 -17.12 -9.88
N ASN A 148 -5.50 -17.33 -8.68
CA ASN A 148 -6.16 -18.58 -8.35
C ASN A 148 -7.40 -18.87 -9.25
N LEU A 149 -8.08 -17.86 -9.79
CA LEU A 149 -9.16 -18.07 -10.77
C LEU A 149 -8.61 -18.48 -12.15
N ILE A 150 -7.52 -17.86 -12.62
CA ILE A 150 -6.81 -18.27 -13.85
C ILE A 150 -6.32 -19.72 -13.72
N ASP A 151 -5.70 -20.07 -12.59
CA ASP A 151 -5.13 -21.39 -12.31
C ASP A 151 -6.16 -22.52 -12.31
N ASN A 152 -7.42 -22.20 -12.05
CA ASN A 152 -8.55 -23.14 -12.09
C ASN A 152 -9.37 -23.03 -13.39
N GLY A 153 -8.86 -22.33 -14.42
CA GLY A 153 -9.52 -22.16 -15.72
C GLY A 153 -10.82 -21.36 -15.67
N LYS A 154 -11.03 -20.52 -14.65
CA LYS A 154 -12.31 -19.82 -14.41
C LYS A 154 -12.39 -18.44 -15.04
N ILE A 155 -11.24 -17.81 -15.28
CA ILE A 155 -11.07 -16.55 -16.02
C ILE A 155 -9.76 -16.61 -16.81
N ASN A 156 -9.63 -15.78 -17.85
CA ASN A 156 -8.37 -15.55 -18.55
C ASN A 156 -7.61 -14.32 -18.01
N GLU A 157 -6.39 -14.08 -18.49
CA GLU A 157 -5.53 -12.99 -18.04
C GLU A 157 -6.11 -11.59 -18.31
N ASN A 158 -6.92 -11.41 -19.34
CA ASN A 158 -7.52 -10.10 -19.66
C ASN A 158 -8.73 -9.83 -18.75
N GLU A 159 -9.54 -10.84 -18.48
CA GLU A 159 -10.61 -10.76 -17.47
C GLU A 159 -10.03 -10.47 -16.08
N ALA A 160 -8.88 -11.07 -15.72
CA ALA A 160 -8.20 -10.82 -14.45
C ALA A 160 -7.74 -9.37 -14.26
N LYS A 161 -7.40 -8.65 -15.33
CA LYS A 161 -6.97 -7.23 -15.28
C LYS A 161 -8.12 -6.28 -14.93
N GLU A 162 -9.36 -6.62 -15.28
CA GLU A 162 -10.56 -5.83 -14.98
C GLU A 162 -11.43 -6.41 -13.86
N HIS A 163 -11.05 -7.57 -13.31
CA HIS A 163 -11.80 -8.25 -12.26
C HIS A 163 -11.84 -7.42 -10.95
N PRO A 164 -13.01 -7.26 -10.29
CA PRO A 164 -13.16 -6.40 -9.11
C PRO A 164 -12.37 -6.87 -7.88
N ASP A 165 -11.86 -8.10 -7.90
CA ASP A 165 -11.06 -8.71 -6.84
C ASP A 165 -9.56 -8.85 -7.23
N LYS A 166 -9.07 -8.14 -8.26
CA LYS A 166 -7.68 -8.26 -8.73
C LYS A 166 -6.63 -7.95 -7.64
N ASP A 167 -6.89 -6.92 -6.83
CA ASP A 167 -6.02 -6.50 -5.73
C ASP A 167 -6.23 -7.33 -4.44
N LYS A 168 -7.04 -8.40 -4.47
CA LYS A 168 -7.28 -9.26 -3.29
C LYS A 168 -6.24 -10.36 -3.20
N PHE A 169 -5.52 -10.36 -2.09
CA PHE A 169 -4.56 -11.39 -1.72
C PHE A 169 -5.23 -12.68 -1.23
N PHE A 170 -4.64 -13.81 -1.60
CA PHE A 170 -4.96 -15.14 -1.10
C PHE A 170 -4.07 -15.55 0.09
N ASN A 171 -2.78 -15.16 0.07
CA ASN A 171 -1.83 -15.34 1.18
C ASN A 171 -0.96 -14.09 1.37
N LEU A 172 -0.68 -13.73 2.63
CA LEU A 172 0.25 -12.69 3.07
C LEU A 172 0.93 -13.15 4.37
N LEU A 173 2.15 -12.67 4.63
CA LEU A 173 2.81 -12.91 5.92
C LEU A 173 2.07 -12.17 7.04
N GLY A 174 2.08 -12.76 8.24
CA GLY A 174 1.62 -12.14 9.49
C GLY A 174 0.14 -12.33 9.82
N LEU A 175 -0.72 -12.64 8.84
CA LEU A 175 -2.17 -12.75 9.06
C LEU A 175 -2.61 -14.01 9.83
N LYS A 176 -1.80 -15.07 9.80
CA LYS A 176 -2.07 -16.39 10.39
C LYS A 176 -0.78 -17.04 10.88
N LYS A 177 -0.86 -17.96 11.86
CA LYS A 177 0.29 -18.76 12.33
C LYS A 177 0.87 -19.64 11.21
N GLU A 178 -0.01 -20.31 10.49
CA GLU A 178 0.32 -21.12 9.30
C GLU A 178 0.32 -20.25 8.06
N ILE A 179 1.29 -20.48 7.16
CA ILE A 179 1.46 -19.74 5.92
C ILE A 179 1.73 -20.70 4.76
N LYS A 180 1.11 -20.45 3.60
CA LYS A 180 1.44 -21.08 2.32
C LYS A 180 2.27 -20.10 1.49
N PHE A 181 3.44 -20.56 1.03
CA PHE A 181 4.41 -19.76 0.30
C PHE A 181 4.94 -20.54 -0.91
N GLY A 182 5.40 -19.82 -1.93
CA GLY A 182 6.12 -20.41 -3.06
C GLY A 182 7.61 -20.51 -2.73
N ILE A 183 8.27 -21.57 -3.22
CA ILE A 183 9.72 -21.77 -3.07
C ILE A 183 10.26 -22.55 -4.27
N CYS A 184 11.50 -22.27 -4.66
CA CYS A 184 12.18 -22.99 -5.74
C CYS A 184 12.33 -24.50 -5.42
N LYS A 185 11.84 -25.38 -6.30
CA LYS A 185 11.99 -26.84 -6.14
C LYS A 185 13.42 -27.33 -6.37
N LYS A 186 14.23 -26.56 -7.09
CA LYS A 186 15.65 -26.77 -7.38
C LYS A 186 16.34 -25.40 -7.44
N ALA A 187 17.64 -25.36 -7.18
CA ALA A 187 18.44 -24.16 -7.39
C ALA A 187 18.47 -23.80 -8.89
N ILE A 188 18.39 -22.51 -9.22
CA ILE A 188 18.72 -22.01 -10.56
C ILE A 188 20.23 -21.78 -10.60
N LYS A 189 20.93 -22.36 -11.57
CA LYS A 189 22.33 -22.02 -11.84
C LYS A 189 22.39 -20.71 -12.61
N ILE A 190 23.26 -19.79 -12.20
CA ILE A 190 23.57 -18.56 -12.93
C ILE A 190 24.38 -18.85 -14.19
N GLU A 191 24.10 -18.05 -15.23
CA GLU A 191 24.84 -17.91 -16.47
C GLU A 191 25.36 -16.47 -16.61
N ASN A 192 26.44 -16.26 -17.37
CA ASN A 192 26.99 -14.93 -17.63
C ASN A 192 25.95 -14.02 -18.32
N GLU A 193 25.85 -12.76 -17.88
CA GLU A 193 24.84 -11.76 -18.29
C GLU A 193 23.39 -12.05 -17.84
N ASP A 194 23.16 -13.01 -16.94
CA ASP A 194 21.89 -13.12 -16.22
C ASP A 194 21.57 -11.83 -15.45
N LEU A 195 20.31 -11.39 -15.51
CA LEU A 195 19.83 -10.27 -14.73
C LEU A 195 18.52 -10.63 -14.00
N LEU A 196 18.51 -10.53 -12.68
CA LEU A 196 17.31 -10.64 -11.85
C LEU A 196 16.65 -9.28 -11.67
N LEU A 197 15.32 -9.31 -11.62
CA LEU A 197 14.47 -8.21 -11.18
C LEU A 197 13.57 -8.71 -10.05
N LEU A 198 13.75 -8.18 -8.84
CA LEU A 198 12.76 -8.24 -7.77
C LEU A 198 11.95 -6.93 -7.82
N CYS A 199 10.62 -6.99 -7.87
CA CYS A 199 9.77 -5.79 -7.86
C CYS A 199 8.50 -5.94 -7.01
N THR A 200 8.07 -4.85 -6.37
CA THR A 200 6.71 -4.73 -5.85
C THR A 200 5.74 -4.39 -6.98
N ASP A 201 4.46 -4.65 -6.74
CA ASP A 201 3.39 -4.52 -7.72
C ASP A 201 3.13 -3.06 -8.16
N GLY A 202 3.58 -2.06 -7.38
CA GLY A 202 3.65 -0.67 -7.84
C GLY A 202 4.51 -0.47 -9.10
N LEU A 203 5.45 -1.38 -9.41
CA LEU A 203 6.11 -1.42 -10.71
C LEU A 203 5.20 -2.05 -11.77
N THR A 204 4.77 -3.29 -11.57
CA THR A 204 4.10 -4.11 -12.61
C THR A 204 2.67 -3.68 -12.92
N ASN A 205 2.04 -2.91 -12.04
CA ASN A 205 0.76 -2.27 -12.28
C ASN A 205 0.89 -1.01 -13.17
N MET A 206 2.08 -0.42 -13.24
CA MET A 206 2.39 0.80 -14.01
C MET A 206 3.19 0.51 -15.29
N ILE A 207 4.00 -0.55 -15.32
CA ILE A 207 4.79 -0.98 -16.48
C ILE A 207 4.54 -2.47 -16.73
N ASN A 208 4.12 -2.83 -17.94
CA ASN A 208 3.99 -4.22 -18.34
C ASN A 208 5.37 -4.88 -18.62
N ASP A 209 5.41 -6.21 -18.67
CA ASP A 209 6.63 -6.99 -18.88
C ASP A 209 7.42 -6.55 -20.13
N GLN A 210 6.75 -6.08 -21.19
CA GLN A 210 7.42 -5.58 -22.40
C GLN A 210 8.11 -4.22 -22.19
N GLY A 211 7.52 -3.32 -21.39
CA GLY A 211 8.16 -2.07 -20.97
C GLY A 211 9.37 -2.32 -20.05
N ILE A 212 9.21 -3.24 -19.10
CA ILE A 212 10.29 -3.70 -18.21
C ILE A 212 11.44 -4.28 -19.05
N LEU A 213 11.14 -5.20 -19.98
CA LEU A 213 12.08 -5.78 -20.93
C LEU A 213 12.81 -4.70 -21.76
N ASN A 214 12.09 -3.66 -22.19
CA ASN A 214 12.68 -2.55 -22.95
C ASN A 214 13.71 -1.74 -22.16
N ILE A 215 13.56 -1.57 -20.84
CA ILE A 215 14.56 -0.90 -19.99
C ILE A 215 15.74 -1.83 -19.69
N ILE A 216 15.49 -3.06 -19.25
CA ILE A 216 16.57 -3.94 -18.76
C ILE A 216 17.50 -4.44 -19.87
N LYS A 217 17.03 -4.53 -21.12
CA LYS A 217 17.79 -5.05 -22.27
C LYS A 217 18.87 -4.10 -22.80
N ASP A 218 18.83 -2.80 -22.47
CA ASP A 218 19.87 -1.86 -22.92
C ASP A 218 21.23 -2.25 -22.32
N ARG A 219 22.21 -2.56 -23.15
CA ARG A 219 23.54 -2.98 -22.69
C ARG A 219 24.44 -1.80 -22.28
N ASN A 220 24.06 -0.57 -22.62
CA ASN A 220 24.86 0.62 -22.35
C ASN A 220 24.57 1.22 -20.96
N SER A 221 23.35 1.02 -20.43
CA SER A 221 22.96 1.47 -19.10
C SER A 221 23.48 0.56 -17.98
N SER A 222 24.11 1.15 -16.96
CA SER A 222 24.45 0.46 -15.73
C SER A 222 23.20 -0.04 -14.99
N VAL A 223 23.34 -1.07 -14.16
CA VAL A 223 22.21 -1.65 -13.41
C VAL A 223 21.55 -0.64 -12.47
N LYS A 224 22.32 0.32 -11.94
CA LYS A 224 21.78 1.45 -11.16
C LYS A 224 20.94 2.41 -12.00
N HIS A 225 21.35 2.73 -13.23
CA HIS A 225 20.55 3.58 -14.12
C HIS A 225 19.27 2.88 -14.58
N LYS A 226 19.34 1.58 -14.91
CA LYS A 226 18.15 0.74 -15.19
C LYS A 226 17.17 0.72 -14.03
N THR A 227 17.67 0.57 -12.80
CA THR A 227 16.86 0.60 -11.57
C THR A 227 16.12 1.94 -11.42
N LEU A 228 16.82 3.06 -11.63
CA LEU A 228 16.21 4.39 -11.60
C LEU A 228 15.16 4.57 -12.71
N ASN A 229 15.44 4.12 -13.93
CA ASN A 229 14.52 4.27 -15.06
C ASN A 229 13.24 3.43 -14.88
N LEU A 230 13.32 2.27 -14.24
CA LEU A 230 12.14 1.46 -13.85
C LEU A 230 11.25 2.22 -12.85
N ILE A 231 11.83 2.88 -11.84
CA ILE A 231 11.07 3.70 -10.88
C ILE A 231 10.48 4.94 -11.58
N ASN A 232 11.27 5.64 -12.40
CA ASN A 232 10.84 6.84 -13.09
C ASN A 232 9.68 6.56 -14.06
N GLN A 233 9.77 5.53 -14.91
CA GLN A 233 8.71 5.21 -15.86
C GLN A 233 7.42 4.75 -15.15
N ALA A 234 7.52 4.03 -14.02
CA ALA A 234 6.34 3.65 -13.24
C ALA A 234 5.67 4.87 -12.57
N ASN A 235 6.45 5.87 -12.17
CA ASN A 235 5.95 7.16 -11.73
C ASN A 235 5.37 8.00 -12.87
N GLU A 236 5.98 8.02 -14.06
CA GLU A 236 5.46 8.69 -15.26
C GLU A 236 4.11 8.11 -15.69
N ASN A 237 3.97 6.79 -15.68
CA ASN A 237 2.73 6.07 -15.98
C ASN A 237 1.65 6.18 -14.87
N GLY A 238 1.96 6.82 -13.74
CA GLY A 238 0.97 7.20 -12.72
C GLY A 238 1.56 7.40 -11.32
N GLY A 239 2.44 6.50 -10.88
CA GLY A 239 2.94 6.50 -9.49
C GLY A 239 1.85 6.13 -8.47
N ASN A 240 0.97 5.20 -8.84
CA ASN A 240 -0.27 4.92 -8.10
C ASN A 240 -0.09 4.10 -6.82
N ASP A 241 1.08 3.50 -6.59
CA ASP A 241 1.46 2.85 -5.33
C ASP A 241 2.95 3.02 -5.01
N ASN A 242 3.37 2.53 -3.85
CA ASN A 242 4.79 2.44 -3.50
C ASN A 242 5.52 1.53 -4.52
N ILE A 243 6.71 1.93 -4.95
CA ILE A 243 7.44 1.30 -6.05
C ILE A 243 8.82 0.88 -5.55
N THR A 244 9.08 -0.42 -5.48
CA THR A 244 10.36 -0.96 -5.00
C THR A 244 10.94 -1.95 -5.99
N VAL A 245 12.22 -1.77 -6.29
CA VAL A 245 12.99 -2.56 -7.27
C VAL A 245 14.34 -2.94 -6.67
N GLN A 246 14.73 -4.21 -6.83
CA GLN A 246 16.13 -4.62 -6.78
C GLN A 246 16.50 -5.30 -8.09
N LEU A 247 17.54 -4.81 -8.74
CA LEU A 247 18.06 -5.29 -10.02
C LEU A 247 19.47 -5.83 -9.79
N ILE A 248 19.74 -7.09 -10.15
CA ILE A 248 21.03 -7.76 -9.91
C ILE A 248 21.51 -8.40 -11.21
N ARG A 249 22.68 -8.03 -11.72
CA ARG A 249 23.29 -8.61 -12.93
C ARG A 249 24.51 -9.43 -12.54
N PHE A 250 24.62 -10.63 -13.10
CA PHE A 250 25.72 -11.57 -12.87
C PHE A 250 26.62 -11.65 -14.11
N PHE A 251 27.92 -11.81 -13.88
CA PHE A 251 28.91 -11.92 -14.96
C PHE A 251 30.13 -12.74 -14.50
N ASP A 252 30.72 -13.47 -15.44
CA ASP A 252 31.90 -14.30 -15.19
C ASP A 252 33.19 -13.49 -15.21
N SER A 253 34.22 -14.03 -14.55
CA SER A 253 35.56 -13.43 -14.45
C SER A 253 36.21 -13.03 -15.78
N SER A 254 35.84 -13.65 -16.90
CA SER A 254 36.30 -13.27 -18.26
C SER A 254 35.70 -11.96 -18.76
N SER A 255 34.47 -11.61 -18.36
CA SER A 255 33.77 -10.40 -18.80
C SER A 255 34.38 -9.13 -18.20
N GLN A 256 35.06 -9.25 -17.06
CA GLN A 256 35.61 -8.12 -16.31
C GLN A 256 36.73 -7.38 -17.08
N GLN A 257 37.53 -8.08 -17.89
CA GLN A 257 38.62 -7.47 -18.66
C GLN A 257 38.12 -6.48 -19.73
N HIS A 258 36.94 -6.70 -20.31
CA HIS A 258 36.36 -5.76 -21.28
C HIS A 258 35.84 -4.47 -20.61
N ILE A 259 35.29 -4.57 -19.39
CA ILE A 259 34.75 -3.41 -18.66
C ILE A 259 35.88 -2.46 -18.26
N GLU A 260 36.98 -2.98 -17.72
CA GLU A 260 38.14 -2.16 -17.33
C GLU A 260 38.84 -1.52 -18.54
N LEU A 261 38.78 -2.12 -19.73
CA LEU A 261 39.32 -1.52 -20.97
C LEU A 261 38.41 -0.43 -21.56
N ASP A 262 37.10 -0.57 -21.45
CA ASP A 262 36.13 0.42 -21.96
C ASP A 262 36.06 1.68 -21.08
N ASP A 263 36.11 1.54 -19.75
CA ASP A 263 36.13 2.68 -18.82
C ASP A 263 37.41 3.51 -18.99
N ASN A 264 38.57 2.87 -19.19
CA ASN A 264 39.83 3.57 -19.46
C ASN A 264 39.82 4.34 -20.79
N ASN A 265 39.05 3.91 -21.80
CA ASN A 265 38.96 4.59 -23.10
C ASN A 265 37.91 5.70 -23.19
N LYS A 266 36.95 5.80 -22.26
CA LYS A 266 35.91 6.85 -22.31
C LYS A 266 36.25 8.16 -21.59
N TYR A 267 37.28 8.19 -20.74
CA TYR A 267 37.68 9.39 -19.98
C TYR A 267 38.77 10.25 -20.67
N SER A 268 38.51 10.68 -21.90
CA SER A 268 39.21 11.85 -22.44
C SER A 268 38.86 13.09 -21.60
N LYS A 269 39.86 13.70 -20.95
CA LYS A 269 39.68 14.85 -20.04
C LYS A 269 39.24 16.12 -20.81
N LYS A 270 37.95 16.24 -21.12
CA LYS A 270 37.35 17.50 -21.60
C LYS A 270 37.57 18.59 -20.55
N SER A 271 38.22 19.68 -20.95
CA SER A 271 38.77 20.66 -20.01
C SER A 271 37.68 21.42 -19.23
N PRO A 272 37.91 21.72 -17.92
CA PRO A 272 36.87 22.27 -17.03
C PRO A 272 36.38 23.66 -17.45
N LYS A 273 37.13 24.39 -18.28
CA LYS A 273 36.81 25.75 -18.74
C LYS A 273 35.41 25.85 -19.41
N LYS A 274 34.94 24.81 -20.12
CA LYS A 274 33.62 24.84 -20.76
C LYS A 274 32.45 24.70 -19.78
N TYR A 275 32.60 23.91 -18.72
CA TYR A 275 31.55 23.76 -17.69
C TYR A 275 31.46 25.00 -16.79
N ILE A 276 32.60 25.58 -16.42
CA ILE A 276 32.64 26.85 -15.66
C ILE A 276 31.96 27.97 -16.44
N LEU A 277 32.24 28.10 -17.75
CA LEU A 277 31.59 29.09 -18.61
C LEU A 277 30.08 28.87 -18.71
N GLY A 278 29.62 27.62 -18.83
CA GLY A 278 28.19 27.29 -18.81
C GLY A 278 27.50 27.73 -17.51
N ILE A 279 28.10 27.41 -16.36
CA ILE A 279 27.58 27.81 -15.04
C ILE A 279 27.51 29.34 -14.89
N ILE A 280 28.55 30.07 -15.34
CA ILE A 280 28.56 31.54 -15.32
C ILE A 280 27.43 32.10 -16.19
N ILE A 281 27.21 31.55 -17.39
CA ILE A 281 26.12 31.97 -18.28
C ILE A 281 24.74 31.69 -17.64
N THR A 282 24.54 30.53 -17.03
CA THR A 282 23.27 30.21 -16.34
C THR A 282 23.02 31.16 -15.16
N ILE A 283 24.03 31.47 -14.35
CA ILE A 283 23.93 32.42 -13.25
C ILE A 283 23.64 33.84 -13.77
N ALA A 284 24.31 34.27 -14.85
CA ALA A 284 24.06 35.57 -15.48
C ALA A 284 22.63 35.70 -16.04
N ILE A 285 22.08 34.63 -16.62
CA ILE A 285 20.68 34.58 -17.09
C ILE A 285 19.70 34.68 -15.92
N ILE A 286 19.96 33.96 -14.81
CA ILE A 286 19.11 34.02 -13.60
C ILE A 286 19.15 35.42 -12.97
N LEU A 287 20.34 36.02 -12.82
CA LEU A 287 20.49 37.37 -12.27
C LEU A 287 19.88 38.44 -13.18
N GLY A 288 20.08 38.34 -14.50
CA GLY A 288 19.44 39.22 -15.49
C GLY A 288 17.92 39.10 -15.45
N GLY A 289 17.39 37.88 -15.38
CA GLY A 289 15.96 37.62 -15.21
C GLY A 289 15.40 38.21 -13.90
N PHE A 290 16.13 38.10 -12.80
CA PHE A 290 15.74 38.69 -11.51
C PHE A 290 15.75 40.23 -11.52
N LEU A 291 16.75 40.86 -12.16
CA LEU A 291 16.82 42.31 -12.32
C LEU A 291 15.70 42.84 -13.24
N ILE A 292 15.43 42.16 -14.36
CA ILE A 292 14.31 42.48 -15.25
C ILE A 292 12.98 42.30 -14.52
N TYR A 293 12.81 41.21 -13.77
CA TYR A 293 11.62 40.97 -12.95
C TYR A 293 11.40 42.09 -11.93
N ASN A 294 12.42 42.48 -11.16
CA ASN A 294 12.29 43.53 -10.16
C ASN A 294 11.96 44.90 -10.78
N ASN A 295 12.61 45.30 -11.88
CA ASN A 295 12.28 46.55 -12.58
C ASN A 295 10.84 46.53 -13.16
N PHE A 296 10.41 45.39 -13.70
CA PHE A 296 9.06 45.22 -14.25
C PHE A 296 7.98 45.15 -13.15
N PHE A 297 8.31 44.62 -11.97
CA PHE A 297 7.40 44.56 -10.83
C PHE A 297 7.30 45.91 -10.10
N SER A 298 8.39 46.68 -10.04
CA SER A 298 8.41 48.03 -9.45
C SER A 298 7.52 49.00 -10.23
N SER A 299 7.75 49.15 -11.54
CA SER A 299 6.95 50.06 -12.40
C SER A 299 5.46 49.71 -12.45
N LYS A 300 5.12 48.41 -12.31
CA LYS A 300 3.72 47.94 -12.32
C LYS A 300 2.99 48.18 -11.00
N ASN A 301 3.70 48.39 -9.89
CA ASN A 301 3.10 48.71 -8.60
C ASN A 301 2.80 50.21 -8.44
N GLU A 302 3.66 51.11 -8.93
CA GLU A 302 3.44 52.56 -8.83
C GLU A 302 2.13 53.01 -9.50
N SER A 303 1.87 52.51 -10.71
CA SER A 303 0.61 52.79 -11.44
C SER A 303 -0.65 52.26 -10.71
N LYS A 304 -0.52 51.16 -9.97
CA LYS A 304 -1.62 50.55 -9.21
C LYS A 304 -1.86 51.24 -7.87
N ILE A 305 -0.80 51.62 -7.15
CA ILE A 305 -0.90 52.37 -5.89
C ILE A 305 -1.46 53.77 -6.15
N THR A 306 -1.01 54.45 -7.21
CA THR A 306 -1.48 55.79 -7.59
C THR A 306 -2.97 55.82 -7.96
N SER A 307 -3.52 54.72 -8.49
CA SER A 307 -4.95 54.60 -8.79
C SER A 307 -5.80 54.21 -7.57
N MET A 308 -5.25 53.44 -6.61
CA MET A 308 -5.96 53.08 -5.37
C MET A 308 -6.08 54.27 -4.41
N LEU A 309 -4.98 55.01 -4.18
CA LEU A 309 -4.96 56.22 -3.32
C LEU A 309 -5.88 57.35 -3.82
N LYS A 310 -6.26 57.33 -5.10
CA LYS A 310 -7.18 58.31 -5.70
C LYS A 310 -8.66 57.96 -5.46
N ASN A 311 -8.97 56.71 -5.14
CA ASN A 311 -10.33 56.25 -4.85
C ASN A 311 -10.68 56.34 -3.35
N GLU A 312 -9.74 56.07 -2.45
CA GLU A 312 -9.97 56.17 -1.00
C GLU A 312 -10.35 57.61 -0.59
N LYS A 313 -9.67 58.63 -1.15
CA LYS A 313 -10.00 60.06 -0.94
C LYS A 313 -11.38 60.49 -1.44
N ASN A 314 -12.04 59.69 -2.28
CA ASN A 314 -13.45 59.92 -2.64
C ASN A 314 -14.41 59.19 -1.70
N HIS A 315 -14.01 58.04 -1.13
CA HIS A 315 -14.87 57.22 -0.29
C HIS A 315 -15.04 57.77 1.14
N GLU A 316 -14.00 58.40 1.70
CA GLU A 316 -14.09 59.06 3.03
C GLU A 316 -15.08 60.24 3.06
N LYS A 317 -15.42 60.82 1.90
CA LYS A 317 -16.35 61.96 1.80
C LYS A 317 -17.84 61.59 1.81
N GLN A 318 -18.20 60.30 1.86
CA GLN A 318 -19.58 59.85 1.69
C GLN A 318 -20.12 58.96 2.83
N LEU A 319 -19.33 58.70 3.88
CA LEU A 319 -19.71 57.83 5.02
C LEU A 319 -19.80 58.57 6.37
N ALA A 320 -20.13 59.86 6.33
CA ALA A 320 -20.34 60.71 7.51
C ALA A 320 -21.82 61.11 7.71
N SER A 321 -22.76 60.19 7.44
CA SER A 321 -24.19 60.41 7.65
C SER A 321 -24.94 59.14 8.05
N ASN A 322 -25.87 59.29 9.00
CA ASN A 322 -27.02 58.42 9.33
C ASN A 322 -26.75 57.06 10.02
N VAL A 323 -27.31 56.95 11.23
CA VAL A 323 -27.55 55.74 12.05
C VAL A 323 -29.04 55.72 12.39
N ILE A 324 -29.66 54.53 12.62
CA ILE A 324 -30.80 54.23 13.55
C ILE A 324 -31.63 53.01 13.08
N ASN A 325 -31.74 51.99 13.95
CA ASN A 325 -32.79 50.93 14.08
C ASN A 325 -33.15 50.03 12.86
N ASP A 326 -33.93 48.93 12.95
CA ASP A 326 -34.70 48.30 14.05
C ASP A 326 -34.64 46.73 14.01
N THR A 327 -35.67 46.03 14.53
CA THR A 327 -35.62 44.65 15.09
C THR A 327 -36.28 43.50 14.28
N GLN A 328 -35.98 42.26 14.72
CA GLN A 328 -36.86 41.06 14.86
C GLN A 328 -36.55 39.71 14.17
N LYS A 329 -36.64 38.68 15.03
CA LYS A 329 -37.04 37.25 14.88
C LYS A 329 -37.06 36.56 13.51
N THR A 330 -36.58 35.30 13.51
CA THR A 330 -37.03 34.22 12.60
C THR A 330 -37.32 32.93 13.39
N SER A 331 -38.10 32.00 12.82
CA SER A 331 -38.53 30.78 13.50
C SER A 331 -38.91 29.62 12.56
N GLY A 332 -38.51 28.40 12.93
CA GLY A 332 -39.26 27.16 12.64
C GLY A 332 -38.97 26.42 11.32
N SER A 333 -38.54 25.16 11.43
CA SER A 333 -39.07 24.03 10.64
C SER A 333 -38.63 22.66 11.18
N ILE A 334 -39.51 21.66 11.12
CA ILE A 334 -39.31 20.28 11.61
C ILE A 334 -39.96 19.32 10.61
N VAL A 335 -39.28 18.20 10.28
CA VAL A 335 -39.89 17.10 9.50
C VAL A 335 -39.65 15.76 10.19
N LYS A 336 -40.65 14.86 10.16
CA LYS A 336 -40.65 13.53 10.79
C LYS A 336 -41.00 12.43 9.77
N SER A 337 -40.44 11.23 9.96
CA SER A 337 -41.02 9.95 9.53
C SER A 337 -40.76 8.91 10.65
N LYS A 338 -41.78 8.35 11.30
CA LYS A 338 -42.79 7.33 10.92
C LYS A 338 -42.23 5.89 10.81
N ILE A 339 -42.98 4.95 11.39
CA ILE A 339 -42.64 3.55 11.69
C ILE A 339 -43.79 2.68 11.14
N LEU A 340 -43.51 1.41 10.80
CA LEU A 340 -44.54 0.41 10.51
C LEU A 340 -44.16 -0.95 11.12
N ASP A 341 -45.15 -1.65 11.68
CA ASP A 341 -45.03 -3.00 12.29
C ASP A 341 -45.90 -4.01 11.51
N LYS A 342 -45.52 -5.29 11.50
CA LYS A 342 -46.44 -6.43 11.27
C LYS A 342 -45.90 -7.73 11.89
N LYS A 343 -46.79 -8.69 12.14
CA LYS A 343 -46.64 -9.75 13.16
C LYS A 343 -47.27 -11.07 12.69
N ILE A 344 -46.54 -12.19 12.80
CA ILE A 344 -47.02 -13.56 12.55
C ILE A 344 -46.54 -14.49 13.69
N ILE A 345 -47.23 -15.63 13.89
CA ILE A 345 -47.17 -16.58 15.02
C ILE A 345 -47.09 -18.00 14.40
N THR A 346 -46.34 -19.01 14.87
CA THR A 346 -46.50 -19.97 16.02
C THR A 346 -45.26 -20.94 15.97
N LYS A 347 -44.93 -21.95 16.81
CA LYS A 347 -45.29 -22.49 18.16
C LYS A 347 -44.07 -23.31 18.65
N ASN A 348 -43.88 -23.52 19.98
CA ASN A 348 -42.99 -24.52 20.63
C ASN A 348 -41.45 -24.47 20.36
N SER A 349 -40.53 -24.76 21.31
CA SER A 349 -40.63 -24.98 22.77
C SER A 349 -39.33 -24.50 23.49
N LYS A 350 -39.30 -24.58 24.84
CA LYS A 350 -38.17 -24.31 25.75
C LYS A 350 -37.59 -22.86 25.74
N THR A 351 -38.17 -22.03 26.62
CA THR A 351 -37.54 -20.91 27.37
C THR A 351 -36.34 -20.17 26.76
N LYS A 352 -36.49 -19.62 25.55
CA LYS A 352 -35.64 -18.51 25.06
C LYS A 352 -36.31 -17.16 25.33
N LYS A 353 -35.61 -16.27 26.02
CA LYS A 353 -35.99 -14.84 26.18
C LYS A 353 -36.25 -14.27 24.78
N LYS A 354 -37.43 -13.72 24.50
CA LYS A 354 -37.79 -13.21 23.16
C LYS A 354 -36.95 -11.96 22.84
N ILE A 355 -35.79 -12.16 22.21
CA ILE A 355 -34.95 -11.08 21.69
C ILE A 355 -35.76 -10.35 20.62
N LYS A 356 -36.11 -9.09 20.89
CA LYS A 356 -36.70 -8.20 19.88
C LYS A 356 -35.62 -7.92 18.85
N ALA A 357 -35.73 -8.48 17.65
CA ALA A 357 -34.70 -8.37 16.63
C ALA A 357 -34.69 -6.95 16.02
N TYR A 358 -33.69 -6.14 16.39
CA TYR A 358 -33.52 -4.81 15.80
C TYR A 358 -32.82 -4.94 14.44
N LYS A 359 -33.15 -4.02 13.53
CA LYS A 359 -32.65 -3.98 12.16
C LYS A 359 -32.30 -2.55 11.79
N LEU A 360 -31.09 -2.32 11.29
CA LEU A 360 -30.70 -1.09 10.62
C LEU A 360 -30.82 -1.30 9.11
N ILE A 361 -31.62 -0.48 8.44
CA ILE A 361 -31.61 -0.39 6.97
C ILE A 361 -30.43 0.53 6.61
N TYR A 362 -29.41 -0.04 5.99
CA TYR A 362 -28.15 0.62 5.68
C TYR A 362 -27.95 0.73 4.16
N THR A 363 -27.70 1.94 3.67
CA THR A 363 -27.34 2.20 2.26
C THR A 363 -25.84 2.01 2.08
N LEU A 364 -25.41 1.12 1.18
CA LEU A 364 -24.00 0.84 0.92
C LEU A 364 -23.26 2.07 0.37
N GLN A 365 -22.17 2.45 1.05
CA GLN A 365 -21.29 3.56 0.65
C GLN A 365 -20.19 3.05 -0.31
N LYS A 366 -19.52 3.96 -1.03
CA LYS A 366 -18.38 3.59 -1.90
C LYS A 366 -17.28 2.93 -1.07
N GLY A 367 -16.97 1.67 -1.35
CA GLY A 367 -15.98 0.87 -0.61
C GLY A 367 -16.52 0.04 0.57
N ASP A 368 -17.84 0.05 0.82
CA ASP A 368 -18.46 -0.94 1.72
C ASP A 368 -18.56 -2.32 1.06
N ASN A 369 -18.45 -3.38 1.87
CA ASN A 369 -18.76 -4.76 1.50
C ASN A 369 -19.12 -5.56 2.77
N PHE A 370 -19.67 -6.78 2.62
CA PHE A 370 -20.07 -7.60 3.79
C PHE A 370 -18.92 -7.97 4.72
N TYR A 371 -17.65 -7.99 4.28
CA TYR A 371 -16.51 -8.21 5.17
C TYR A 371 -16.30 -6.99 6.09
N ARG A 372 -16.18 -5.79 5.52
CA ARG A 372 -16.01 -4.52 6.28
C ARG A 372 -17.21 -4.23 7.18
N LEU A 373 -18.43 -4.49 6.70
CA LEU A 373 -19.64 -4.33 7.50
C LEU A 373 -19.76 -5.40 8.59
N GLY A 374 -19.30 -6.63 8.33
CA GLY A 374 -19.14 -7.68 9.33
C GLY A 374 -18.21 -7.28 10.46
N LEU A 375 -17.00 -6.81 10.13
CA LEU A 375 -16.03 -6.28 11.08
C LEU A 375 -16.54 -5.06 11.87
N ARG A 376 -17.46 -4.28 11.29
CA ARG A 376 -18.04 -3.09 11.92
C ARG A 376 -19.18 -3.40 12.89
N PHE A 377 -20.02 -4.39 12.59
CA PHE A 377 -21.24 -4.72 13.35
C PHE A 377 -21.17 -6.07 14.08
N ASN A 378 -19.98 -6.70 14.13
CA ASN A 378 -19.73 -8.01 14.74
C ASN A 378 -20.59 -9.12 14.10
N LEU A 379 -20.48 -9.26 12.78
CA LEU A 379 -21.24 -10.23 11.97
C LEU A 379 -20.32 -11.00 11.03
N THR A 380 -20.65 -12.25 10.76
CA THR A 380 -20.01 -13.02 9.67
C THR A 380 -20.62 -12.62 8.32
N ILE A 381 -19.85 -12.81 7.23
CA ILE A 381 -20.34 -12.61 5.86
C ILE A 381 -21.61 -13.45 5.64
N ASN A 382 -21.58 -14.73 6.01
CA ASN A 382 -22.72 -15.65 5.89
C ASN A 382 -23.98 -15.11 6.59
N LYS A 383 -23.85 -14.44 7.74
CA LYS A 383 -25.02 -13.88 8.45
C LYS A 383 -25.58 -12.63 7.76
N LEU A 384 -24.72 -11.82 7.13
CA LEU A 384 -25.17 -10.73 6.27
C LEU A 384 -25.81 -11.23 4.98
N GLU A 385 -25.29 -12.31 4.37
CA GLU A 385 -25.93 -12.95 3.22
C GLU A 385 -27.31 -13.53 3.56
N GLU A 386 -27.42 -14.30 4.64
CA GLU A 386 -28.65 -14.91 5.13
C GLU A 386 -29.74 -13.85 5.38
N VAL A 387 -29.42 -12.79 6.13
CA VAL A 387 -30.39 -11.75 6.52
C VAL A 387 -30.83 -10.86 5.34
N ASN A 388 -30.08 -10.86 4.23
CA ASN A 388 -30.39 -10.08 3.03
C ASN A 388 -30.83 -10.91 1.82
N SER A 389 -30.77 -12.24 1.90
CA SER A 389 -31.02 -13.15 0.75
C SER A 389 -30.19 -12.80 -0.49
N ILE A 390 -28.95 -12.33 -0.30
CA ILE A 390 -28.04 -11.93 -1.37
C ILE A 390 -26.61 -12.40 -1.08
N LYS A 391 -25.90 -12.83 -2.12
CA LYS A 391 -24.47 -13.17 -2.02
C LYS A 391 -23.60 -11.91 -2.01
N ALA A 392 -22.49 -11.95 -1.27
CA ALA A 392 -21.56 -10.82 -1.12
C ALA A 392 -21.00 -10.31 -2.46
N ILE A 393 -20.88 -11.21 -3.45
CA ILE A 393 -20.48 -10.92 -4.83
C ILE A 393 -21.51 -10.12 -5.66
N HIS A 394 -22.77 -10.04 -5.22
CA HIS A 394 -23.86 -9.35 -5.95
C HIS A 394 -24.19 -7.98 -5.36
N LEU A 395 -23.42 -7.49 -4.38
CA LEU A 395 -23.64 -6.21 -3.73
C LEU A 395 -23.30 -5.04 -4.67
N ARG A 396 -24.19 -4.06 -4.74
CA ARG A 396 -24.02 -2.85 -5.56
C ARG A 396 -23.95 -1.60 -4.66
N ALA A 397 -23.15 -0.61 -5.05
CA ALA A 397 -23.12 0.68 -4.35
C ALA A 397 -24.53 1.31 -4.32
N LEU A 398 -24.85 2.06 -3.26
CA LEU A 398 -26.16 2.66 -2.99
C LEU A 398 -27.34 1.67 -2.79
N GLN A 399 -27.11 0.36 -2.89
CA GLN A 399 -28.10 -0.65 -2.50
C GLN A 399 -28.39 -0.56 -0.99
N LYS A 400 -29.66 -0.76 -0.62
CA LYS A 400 -30.07 -0.88 0.79
C LYS A 400 -29.99 -2.34 1.23
N ILE A 401 -29.36 -2.56 2.39
CA ILE A 401 -29.26 -3.84 3.08
C ILE A 401 -29.82 -3.74 4.50
N ILE A 402 -30.11 -4.88 5.11
CA ILE A 402 -30.47 -5.06 6.51
C ILE A 402 -29.22 -5.49 7.29
N ILE A 403 -28.90 -4.73 8.34
CA ILE A 403 -27.90 -5.10 9.34
C ILE A 403 -28.65 -5.47 10.64
N PRO A 404 -28.55 -6.73 11.12
CA PRO A 404 -29.17 -7.14 12.39
C PRO A 404 -28.43 -6.52 13.59
N LEU A 405 -29.19 -6.16 14.63
CA LEU A 405 -28.71 -5.47 15.83
C LEU A 405 -29.35 -6.05 17.10
N THR A 406 -28.66 -5.95 18.23
CA THR A 406 -29.21 -6.27 19.56
C THR A 406 -30.17 -5.19 20.04
N ASN A 407 -29.89 -3.92 19.73
CA ASN A 407 -30.76 -2.80 20.06
C ASN A 407 -30.49 -1.55 19.21
N VAL A 408 -31.40 -0.57 19.29
CA VAL A 408 -31.15 0.83 18.93
C VAL A 408 -31.47 1.68 20.15
N HIS A 409 -30.43 2.11 20.86
CA HIS A 409 -30.53 2.70 22.19
C HIS A 409 -30.35 4.23 22.13
N THR A 410 -31.34 4.98 22.61
CA THR A 410 -31.21 6.43 22.80
C THR A 410 -30.57 6.73 24.16
N ILE A 411 -29.45 7.47 24.16
CA ILE A 411 -28.69 7.85 25.36
C ILE A 411 -29.50 8.83 26.22
N LYS A 412 -29.65 8.51 27.51
CA LYS A 412 -30.26 9.38 28.53
C LYS A 412 -29.21 10.26 29.23
N ASN A 413 -29.67 11.22 30.03
CA ASN A 413 -28.78 11.99 30.91
C ASN A 413 -28.04 11.03 31.88
N GLY A 414 -26.75 11.25 32.08
CA GLY A 414 -25.88 10.41 32.93
C GLY A 414 -25.44 9.05 32.35
N GLU A 415 -25.99 8.55 31.23
CA GLU A 415 -25.58 7.25 30.68
C GLU A 415 -24.19 7.32 30.02
N THR A 416 -23.22 6.60 30.60
CA THR A 416 -21.87 6.42 30.04
C THR A 416 -21.79 5.19 29.12
N LEU A 417 -20.77 5.13 28.25
CA LEU A 417 -20.57 3.97 27.38
C LEU A 417 -20.37 2.66 28.17
N SER A 418 -19.82 2.73 29.39
CA SER A 418 -19.64 1.56 30.26
C SER A 418 -20.98 0.98 30.71
N LEU A 419 -21.87 1.84 31.24
CA LEU A 419 -23.22 1.43 31.66
C LEU A 419 -24.03 0.87 30.49
N ILE A 420 -23.87 1.45 29.29
CA ILE A 420 -24.51 0.96 28.06
C ILE A 420 -23.94 -0.40 27.62
N SER A 421 -22.63 -0.60 27.75
CA SER A 421 -21.92 -1.84 27.40
C SER A 421 -22.32 -3.01 28.30
N GLU A 422 -22.40 -2.76 29.61
CA GLU A 422 -22.86 -3.71 30.62
C GLU A 422 -24.34 -4.10 30.41
N LYS A 423 -25.21 -3.10 30.28
CA LYS A 423 -26.66 -3.23 30.04
C LYS A 423 -27.05 -4.09 28.83
N TYR A 424 -26.19 -4.20 27.82
CA TYR A 424 -26.38 -5.06 26.65
C TYR A 424 -25.42 -6.25 26.58
N ASN A 425 -24.55 -6.43 27.59
CA ASN A 425 -23.49 -7.45 27.64
C ASN A 425 -22.62 -7.52 26.37
N ILE A 426 -22.22 -6.34 25.85
CA ILE A 426 -21.45 -6.18 24.61
C ILE A 426 -20.30 -5.22 24.86
N LYS A 427 -19.08 -5.60 24.46
CA LYS A 427 -17.85 -4.81 24.67
C LYS A 427 -17.95 -3.37 24.13
N GLN A 428 -17.54 -2.39 24.93
CA GLN A 428 -17.53 -0.95 24.57
C GLN A 428 -16.93 -0.67 23.18
N SER A 429 -15.86 -1.37 22.81
CA SER A 429 -15.18 -1.24 21.51
C SER A 429 -16.06 -1.62 20.32
N LEU A 430 -16.96 -2.61 20.45
CA LEU A 430 -17.90 -2.99 19.39
C LEU A 430 -18.98 -1.92 19.21
N ILE A 431 -19.45 -1.32 20.30
CA ILE A 431 -20.41 -0.19 20.26
C ILE A 431 -19.75 1.04 19.62
N ILE A 432 -18.48 1.33 19.93
CA ILE A 432 -17.69 2.39 19.27
C ILE A 432 -17.60 2.15 17.77
N LYS A 433 -17.17 0.94 17.35
CA LYS A 433 -16.95 0.61 15.93
C LYS A 433 -18.25 0.63 15.11
N ALA A 434 -19.33 0.05 15.63
CA ALA A 434 -20.65 0.09 15.01
C ALA A 434 -21.13 1.53 14.74
N ASN A 435 -20.90 2.44 15.70
CA ASN A 435 -21.40 3.81 15.66
C ASN A 435 -20.40 4.86 15.09
N LYS A 436 -19.21 4.45 14.63
CA LYS A 436 -18.13 5.35 14.17
C LYS A 436 -17.76 6.44 15.21
N LEU A 437 -17.81 6.11 16.51
CA LEU A 437 -17.44 7.06 17.58
C LEU A 437 -15.92 7.28 17.63
N LYS A 438 -15.47 8.50 17.91
CA LYS A 438 -14.02 8.80 18.03
C LYS A 438 -13.39 8.25 19.32
N ASN A 439 -14.14 8.17 20.42
CA ASN A 439 -13.70 7.63 21.71
C ASN A 439 -14.92 7.36 22.62
N ASN A 440 -14.67 6.85 23.83
CA ASN A 440 -15.70 6.57 24.84
C ASN A 440 -16.35 7.81 25.49
N LYS A 441 -15.81 9.02 25.27
CA LYS A 441 -16.37 10.30 25.75
C LYS A 441 -17.26 11.00 24.72
N ALA A 442 -17.31 10.52 23.48
CA ALA A 442 -18.04 11.14 22.35
C ALA A 442 -19.56 10.88 22.39
N LEU A 443 -20.18 10.93 23.57
CA LEU A 443 -21.62 10.69 23.76
C LEU A 443 -22.37 12.01 23.96
N LYS A 444 -23.62 12.07 23.46
CA LYS A 444 -24.55 13.18 23.68
C LYS A 444 -25.93 12.64 24.05
N VAL A 445 -26.60 13.27 24.99
CA VAL A 445 -27.99 12.93 25.36
C VAL A 445 -28.89 13.04 24.13
N GLY A 446 -29.81 12.09 23.94
CA GLY A 446 -30.67 11.99 22.76
C GLY A 446 -30.04 11.35 21.53
N MET A 447 -28.71 11.10 21.51
CA MET A 447 -28.06 10.36 20.42
C MET A 447 -28.53 8.89 20.41
N LYS A 448 -28.73 8.34 19.22
CA LYS A 448 -29.03 6.91 19.01
C LYS A 448 -27.75 6.12 18.77
N LEU A 449 -27.55 5.06 19.52
CA LEU A 449 -26.51 4.05 19.32
C LEU A 449 -27.11 2.76 18.74
N TYR A 450 -26.57 2.31 17.61
CA TYR A 450 -26.77 0.97 17.08
C TYR A 450 -25.95 -0.01 17.92
N ILE A 451 -26.61 -0.92 18.64
CA ILE A 451 -25.94 -1.91 19.47
C ILE A 451 -25.77 -3.18 18.61
N PRO A 452 -24.53 -3.59 18.28
CA PRO A 452 -24.26 -4.74 17.39
C PRO A 452 -24.75 -6.07 17.99
N LEU A 453 -24.55 -7.18 17.28
CA LEU A 453 -24.65 -8.50 17.93
C LEU A 453 -23.41 -8.76 18.80
N ASN A 454 -23.53 -9.67 19.76
CA ASN A 454 -22.43 -10.15 20.62
C ASN A 454 -21.82 -11.42 20.02
#